data_AF-A0A558ESP7-F1
#
_entry.id   AF-A0A558ESP7-F1
#
_cell.length_a   1.000
_cell.length_b   1.000
_cell.length_c   1.000
_cell.angle_alpha   90.00
_cell.angle_beta   90.00
_cell.angle_gamma   90.00
#
_symmetry.space_group_name_H-M   'P 1'
#
loop_
_entity.id
_entity.type
_entity.pdbx_description
1 polymer ?
#
loop_
_entity_poly.entity_id
_entity_poly.type
_entity_poly.pdbx_seq_one_letter_code
_entity_poly.pdbx_strand_id
1 'polypeptide(L)'
;MTFQAIFETFQTLPNGTDAYQQLKNECEQAIIRAENPLEHCSLFLIYGFAKNYVLLYEDQAVTPVFADKVKAQIVTYMHELNEALSTKDTSRILTALNNVSKQYVGSSRIF
;
A
#
# COMPACT_ATOMS: atom_id res chain seq x y z
N MET A 1 6.35 11.60 -7.99
CA MET A 1 5.04 11.62 -7.30
C MET A 1 5.27 11.20 -5.86
N THR A 2 4.48 11.66 -4.90
CA THR A 2 4.67 11.29 -3.48
C THR A 2 4.45 9.79 -3.30
N PHE A 3 3.41 9.24 -3.92
CA PHE A 3 3.12 7.81 -3.91
C PHE A 3 4.30 6.96 -4.43
N GLN A 4 4.96 7.40 -5.51
CA GLN A 4 6.12 6.70 -6.07
C GLN A 4 7.29 6.62 -5.09
N ALA A 5 7.62 7.73 -4.42
CA ALA A 5 8.71 7.76 -3.45
C ALA A 5 8.44 6.83 -2.25
N ILE A 6 7.20 6.78 -1.78
CA ILE A 6 6.76 5.84 -0.73
C ILE A 6 6.89 4.39 -1.21
N PHE A 7 6.46 4.11 -2.44
CA PHE A 7 6.56 2.78 -3.02
C PHE A 7 8.01 2.30 -3.13
N GLU A 8 8.88 3.11 -3.72
CA GLU A 8 10.31 2.80 -3.85
C GLU A 8 10.96 2.58 -2.47
N THR A 9 10.62 3.40 -1.47
CA THR A 9 11.11 3.22 -0.10
C THR A 9 10.65 1.89 0.49
N PHE A 10 9.34 1.60 0.45
CA PHE A 10 8.77 0.39 1.02
C PHE A 10 9.35 -0.90 0.42
N GLN A 11 9.66 -0.91 -0.87
CA GLN A 11 10.28 -2.07 -1.53
C GLN A 11 11.63 -2.45 -0.90
N THR A 12 12.39 -1.46 -0.42
CA THR A 12 13.73 -1.67 0.16
C THR A 12 13.72 -2.08 1.63
N LEU A 13 12.62 -1.87 2.34
CA LEU A 13 12.51 -2.22 3.76
C LEU A 13 12.55 -3.74 3.95
N PRO A 14 12.96 -4.26 5.12
CA PRO A 14 12.81 -5.68 5.43
C PRO A 14 11.33 -6.08 5.53
N ASN A 15 11.07 -7.39 5.57
CA ASN A 15 9.71 -7.90 5.75
C ASN A 15 9.38 -7.91 7.25
N GLY A 16 8.19 -7.48 7.62
CA GLY A 16 7.74 -7.46 9.03
C GLY A 16 6.98 -6.19 9.40
N THR A 17 6.41 -6.19 10.61
CA THR A 17 5.49 -5.16 11.11
C THR A 17 6.09 -3.75 11.09
N ASP A 18 7.39 -3.59 11.37
CA ASP A 18 8.06 -2.29 11.35
C ASP A 18 7.97 -1.60 9.98
N ALA A 19 8.09 -2.37 8.89
CA ALA A 19 7.97 -1.82 7.53
C ALA A 19 6.54 -1.33 7.24
N TYR A 20 5.52 -2.01 7.75
CA TYR A 20 4.12 -1.59 7.63
C TYR A 20 3.80 -0.40 8.54
N GLN A 21 4.42 -0.31 9.72
CA GLN A 21 4.32 0.85 10.59
C GLN A 21 4.94 2.10 9.93
N GLN A 22 6.08 1.95 9.25
CA GLN A 22 6.67 3.02 8.45
C GLN A 22 5.76 3.40 7.27
N LEU A 23 5.29 2.43 6.47
CA LEU A 23 4.39 2.68 5.34
C LEU A 23 3.11 3.42 5.77
N LYS A 24 2.50 2.99 6.89
CA LYS A 24 1.32 3.65 7.48
C LYS A 24 1.60 5.13 7.75
N ASN A 25 2.71 5.41 8.43
CA ASN A 25 3.09 6.76 8.82
C ASN A 25 3.41 7.64 7.59
N GLU A 26 4.11 7.09 6.60
CA GLU A 26 4.43 7.81 5.36
C GLU A 26 3.18 8.15 4.55
N CYS A 27 2.25 7.20 4.39
CA CYS A 27 0.97 7.45 3.73
C CYS A 27 0.14 8.49 4.50
N GLU A 28 0.07 8.42 5.83
CA GLU A 28 -0.67 9.40 6.65
C GLU A 28 -0.11 10.81 6.47
N GLN A 29 1.22 10.97 6.55
CA GLN A 29 1.87 12.26 6.31
C GLN A 29 1.65 12.76 4.88
N ALA A 30 1.71 11.87 3.89
CA ALA A 30 1.46 12.21 2.51
C ALA A 30 0.02 12.67 2.28
N ILE A 31 -0.99 12.04 2.91
CA ILE A 31 -2.39 12.46 2.81
C ILE A 31 -2.59 13.85 3.42
N ILE A 32 -1.98 14.13 4.58
CA ILE A 32 -2.08 15.43 5.25
C ILE A 32 -1.44 16.55 4.41
N ARG A 33 -0.34 16.24 3.71
CA ARG A 33 0.47 17.20 2.95
C ARG A 33 0.19 17.21 1.46
N ALA A 34 -0.70 16.34 0.96
CA ALA A 34 -0.78 16.06 -0.47
C ALA A 34 -1.28 17.28 -1.26
N GLU A 35 -0.42 17.78 -2.13
CA GLU A 35 -0.74 18.84 -3.09
C GLU A 35 -1.35 18.29 -4.39
N ASN A 36 -1.11 17.00 -4.70
CA ASN A 36 -1.60 16.34 -5.91
C ASN A 36 -2.89 15.54 -5.62
N PRO A 37 -4.07 15.99 -6.06
CA PRO A 37 -5.34 15.33 -5.77
C PRO A 37 -5.47 13.92 -6.37
N LEU A 38 -4.69 13.59 -7.41
CA LEU A 38 -4.76 12.29 -8.07
C LEU A 38 -4.26 11.13 -7.19
N GLU A 39 -3.46 11.42 -6.16
CA GLU A 39 -2.80 10.39 -5.33
C GLU A 39 -3.60 10.01 -4.08
N HIS A 40 -4.57 10.85 -3.65
CA HIS A 40 -5.24 10.71 -2.35
C HIS A 40 -5.91 9.34 -2.15
N CYS A 41 -6.66 8.85 -3.13
CA CYS A 41 -7.36 7.57 -3.00
C CYS A 41 -6.38 6.39 -2.89
N SER A 42 -5.30 6.41 -3.68
CA SER A 42 -4.26 5.38 -3.63
C SER A 42 -3.53 5.42 -2.28
N LEU A 43 -3.17 6.60 -1.79
CA LEU A 43 -2.54 6.76 -0.47
C LEU A 43 -3.44 6.27 0.65
N PHE A 44 -4.73 6.61 0.63
CA PHE A 44 -5.69 6.18 1.65
C PHE A 44 -5.91 4.66 1.64
N LEU A 45 -5.97 4.05 0.45
CA LEU A 45 -6.11 2.61 0.31
C LEU A 45 -4.91 1.85 0.90
N ILE A 46 -3.69 2.28 0.53
CA ILE A 46 -2.46 1.66 1.04
C ILE A 46 -2.28 1.92 2.55
N TYR A 47 -2.62 3.12 3.03
CA TYR A 47 -2.69 3.42 4.46
C TYR A 47 -3.59 2.42 5.21
N GLY A 48 -4.78 2.13 4.68
CA GLY A 48 -5.73 1.20 5.27
C GLY A 48 -5.14 -0.21 5.42
N PHE A 49 -4.51 -0.71 4.36
CA PHE A 49 -3.82 -2.02 4.39
C PHE A 49 -2.67 -2.03 5.40
N ALA A 50 -1.82 -1.00 5.39
CA ALA A 50 -0.70 -0.92 6.32
C ALA A 50 -1.15 -0.84 7.78
N LYS A 51 -2.15 0.00 8.07
CA LYS A 51 -2.76 0.14 9.39
C LYS A 51 -3.32 -1.19 9.90
N ASN A 52 -4.08 -1.89 9.07
CA ASN A 52 -4.69 -3.16 9.46
C ASN A 52 -3.64 -4.25 9.69
N TYR A 53 -2.59 -4.31 8.85
CA TYR A 53 -1.49 -5.25 9.08
C TYR A 53 -0.84 -5.01 10.46
N VAL A 54 -0.51 -3.76 10.78
CA VAL A 54 0.04 -3.42 12.10
C VAL A 54 -0.92 -3.85 13.22
N LEU A 55 -2.20 -3.51 13.10
CA LEU A 55 -3.22 -3.86 14.11
C LEU A 55 -3.34 -5.37 14.34
N LEU A 56 -3.20 -6.18 13.28
CA LEU A 56 -3.34 -7.63 13.37
C LEU A 56 -2.09 -8.33 13.91
N TYR A 57 -0.90 -7.76 13.67
CA TYR A 57 0.37 -8.48 13.83
C TYR A 57 1.43 -7.77 14.68
N GLU A 58 1.15 -6.63 15.30
CA GLU A 58 2.11 -5.91 16.14
C GLU A 58 2.61 -6.72 17.34
N ASP A 59 1.73 -7.50 17.97
CA ASP A 59 2.05 -8.32 19.15
C ASP A 59 2.26 -9.81 18.80
N GLN A 60 2.39 -10.15 17.52
CA GLN A 60 2.47 -11.55 17.07
C GLN A 60 3.81 -11.88 16.42
N ALA A 61 4.33 -13.07 16.70
CA ALA A 61 5.45 -13.63 15.95
C ALA A 61 4.99 -14.03 14.54
N VAL A 62 5.26 -13.17 13.57
CA VAL A 62 4.97 -13.44 12.16
C VAL A 62 6.04 -14.36 11.57
N THR A 63 5.63 -15.45 10.91
CA THR A 63 6.57 -16.32 10.21
C THR A 63 7.14 -15.63 8.96
N PRO A 64 8.41 -15.87 8.59
CA PRO A 64 9.02 -15.28 7.40
C PRO A 64 8.20 -15.54 6.12
N VAL A 65 7.73 -16.77 5.92
CA VAL A 65 6.92 -17.16 4.74
C VAL A 65 5.63 -16.35 4.64
N PHE A 66 4.98 -16.08 5.78
CA PHE A 66 3.79 -15.24 5.79
C PHE A 66 4.14 -13.77 5.50
N ALA A 67 5.19 -13.23 6.14
CA ALA A 67 5.65 -11.86 5.89
C ALA A 67 6.01 -11.64 4.41
N ASP A 68 6.67 -12.61 3.78
CA ASP A 68 7.00 -12.58 2.34
C ASP A 68 5.74 -12.52 1.48
N LYS A 69 4.74 -13.36 1.79
CA LYS A 69 3.46 -13.40 1.05
C LYS A 69 2.71 -12.07 1.15
N VAL A 70 2.60 -11.52 2.36
CA VAL A 70 1.90 -10.25 2.61
C VAL A 70 2.61 -9.13 1.87
N LYS A 71 3.94 -9.09 1.92
CA LYS A 71 4.72 -8.07 1.22
C LYS A 71 4.59 -8.17 -0.29
N ALA A 72 4.68 -9.37 -0.85
CA ALA A 72 4.49 -9.58 -2.28
C ALA A 72 3.12 -9.06 -2.75
N GLN A 73 2.06 -9.29 -1.96
CA GLN A 73 0.71 -8.84 -2.27
C GLN A 73 0.59 -7.31 -2.25
N ILE A 74 1.07 -6.62 -1.19
CA ILE A 74 0.98 -5.15 -1.12
C ILE A 74 1.89 -4.47 -2.16
N VAL A 75 3.08 -5.03 -2.44
CA VAL A 75 3.98 -4.54 -3.51
C VAL A 75 3.29 -4.63 -4.87
N THR A 76 2.56 -5.72 -5.14
CA THR A 76 1.79 -5.87 -6.39
C THR A 76 0.73 -4.78 -6.52
N TYR A 77 -0.01 -4.49 -5.45
CA TYR A 77 -1.01 -3.42 -5.45
C TYR A 77 -0.40 -2.04 -5.63
N MET A 78 0.68 -1.73 -4.91
CA MET A 78 1.38 -0.46 -5.03
C MET A 78 1.98 -0.27 -6.43
N HIS A 79 2.49 -1.34 -7.04
CA HIS A 79 2.97 -1.29 -8.43
C HIS A 79 1.86 -0.91 -9.41
N GLU A 80 0.72 -1.61 -9.38
CA GLU A 80 -0.43 -1.33 -10.27
C GLU A 80 -0.92 0.11 -10.12
N LEU A 81 -1.03 0.60 -8.88
CA LEU A 81 -1.42 1.98 -8.59
C LEU A 81 -0.37 2.98 -9.07
N ASN A 82 0.93 2.72 -8.86
CA ASN A 82 2.01 3.60 -9.27
C ASN A 82 2.09 3.74 -10.80
N GLU A 83 1.94 2.64 -11.53
CA GLU A 83 1.88 2.66 -13.00
C GLU A 83 0.68 3.49 -13.49
N ALA A 84 -0.50 3.30 -12.90
CA ALA A 84 -1.68 4.07 -13.26
C ALA A 84 -1.51 5.57 -12.95
N LEU A 85 -1.02 5.92 -11.76
CA LEU A 85 -0.77 7.30 -11.34
C LEU A 85 0.21 8.02 -12.27
N SER A 86 1.24 7.31 -12.76
CA SER A 86 2.27 7.88 -13.65
C SER A 86 1.69 8.38 -14.98
N THR A 87 0.53 7.86 -15.38
CA THR A 87 -0.16 8.26 -16.62
C THR A 87 -0.93 9.56 -16.48
N LYS A 88 -1.26 9.98 -15.25
CA LYS A 88 -2.16 11.11 -14.94
C LYS A 88 -3.55 10.99 -15.57
N ASP A 89 -3.93 9.81 -16.05
CA ASP A 89 -5.23 9.51 -16.62
C ASP A 89 -6.18 9.01 -15.52
N THR A 90 -7.22 9.78 -15.25
CA THR A 90 -8.19 9.48 -14.19
C THR A 90 -8.96 8.19 -14.43
N SER A 91 -9.19 7.79 -15.69
CA SER A 91 -9.86 6.53 -16.02
C SER A 91 -8.95 5.35 -15.67
N ARG A 92 -7.67 5.42 -16.02
CA ARG A 92 -6.69 4.38 -15.67
C ARG A 92 -6.49 4.26 -14.17
N ILE A 93 -6.43 5.38 -13.46
CA ILE A 93 -6.31 5.41 -11.99
C ILE A 93 -7.53 4.76 -11.34
N LEU A 94 -8.75 5.11 -11.79
CA LEU A 94 -9.98 4.50 -11.27
C LEU A 94 -10.02 2.98 -11.54
N THR A 95 -9.62 2.54 -12.73
CA THR A 95 -9.53 1.11 -13.06
C THR A 95 -8.58 0.38 -12.12
N ALA A 96 -7.38 0.93 -11.87
CA ALA A 96 -6.42 0.34 -10.94
C ALA A 96 -6.95 0.27 -9.50
N LEU A 97 -7.58 1.34 -9.01
CA LEU A 97 -8.22 1.35 -7.68
C LEU A 97 -9.30 0.28 -7.55
N ASN A 98 -10.14 0.14 -8.57
CA ASN A 98 -11.20 -0.88 -8.61
C ASN A 98 -10.63 -2.31 -8.64
N ASN A 99 -9.58 -2.52 -9.43
CA ASN A 99 -8.89 -3.80 -9.52
C ASN A 99 -8.28 -4.21 -8.18
N VAL A 100 -7.49 -3.34 -7.56
CA VAL A 100 -6.87 -3.61 -6.25
C VAL A 100 -7.95 -3.91 -5.21
N SER A 101 -9.03 -3.13 -5.18
CA SER A 101 -10.15 -3.36 -4.26
C SER A 101 -10.81 -4.73 -4.48
N LYS A 102 -11.07 -5.10 -5.74
CA LYS A 102 -11.65 -6.40 -6.09
C LYS A 102 -10.73 -7.56 -5.74
N GLN A 103 -9.44 -7.45 -6.05
CA GLN A 103 -8.42 -8.46 -5.72
C GLN A 103 -8.31 -8.65 -4.21
N TYR A 104 -8.30 -7.55 -3.45
CA TYR A 104 -8.23 -7.58 -2.00
C TYR A 104 -9.45 -8.30 -1.38
N VAL A 105 -10.67 -7.90 -1.78
CA VAL A 105 -11.91 -8.53 -1.27
C VAL A 105 -11.96 -10.03 -1.62
N GLY A 106 -11.46 -10.41 -2.80
CA GLY A 106 -11.37 -11.82 -3.22
C GLY A 106 -10.21 -12.61 -2.61
N SER A 107 -9.30 -11.96 -1.87
CA SER A 107 -8.13 -12.60 -1.28
C SER A 107 -8.41 -13.16 0.12
N SER A 108 -7.39 -13.75 0.74
CA SER A 108 -7.44 -14.16 2.14
C SER A 108 -7.52 -13.00 3.14
N ARG A 109 -7.42 -11.74 2.69
CA ARG A 109 -7.49 -10.52 3.53
C ARG A 109 -6.53 -10.58 4.73
N ILE A 110 -5.26 -10.73 4.39
CA ILE A 110 -4.12 -10.87 5.34
C ILE A 110 -3.60 -9.51 5.85
N PHE A 111 -4.35 -8.46 5.57
CA PHE A 111 -4.33 -7.10 6.09
C PHE A 111 -5.72 -6.52 5.81
#